data_AF-E0PNF8-F1
#
_entry.id   AF-E0PNF8-F1
#
_cell.length_a   1.000
_cell.length_b   1.000
_cell.length_c   1.000
_cell.angle_alpha   90.00
_cell.angle_beta   90.00
_cell.angle_gamma   90.00
#
_symmetry.space_group_name_H-M   'P 1'
#
loop_
_entity.id
_entity.type
_entity.pdbx_description
1 polymer ?
#
loop_
_entity_poly.entity_id
_entity_poly.type
_entity_poly.pdbx_seq_one_letter_code
_entity_poly.pdbx_strand_id
1 'polypeptide(L)'
;MFQESSVDCLAISYEGEEKGMKSKKWTLLATSLTAMVLMAACAQSTTTSNTKATTNNATTATKTNQTSYFTEKDYDTSYDESTASKIELSGSSANVSGDGVTVSESTVTITKSGTYVISGQSDGVQIKVEADESAEVHLVLKGATMTNTNAAISATSAGHVCLTLAEGTTNSLSDSSSNSDEKADAALFSKVDLTINGKGTLNVDGKKNNGIKANDTLHITGGTYNITAVGDAFNVNDELNITGTTMTIDAKEDGVKVDNDEDTSVGTMYLSNNKITVTAGDDGIHASGDLVIDSGTYTVKNSTEGLEGKSITINGGDISIYSTDDGVNAANKNAQQSEIFFTMNGGNLTVEVGQGDTDPIDSNGNITVTGGTIKMTGQTGFDFDGIATYTGGDIYLNGEKQTDIVNSMPGGGGPNGAPQGDGPAPGGQG
;
A
#
# COMPACT_ATOMS: atom_id res chain seq x y z
N MET A 1 10.63 54.62 -55.78
CA MET A 1 10.48 53.52 -56.74
C MET A 1 11.23 52.33 -56.20
N PHE A 2 10.60 51.53 -55.34
CA PHE A 2 10.92 50.12 -55.09
C PHE A 2 9.65 49.52 -54.51
N GLN A 3 9.25 48.41 -55.12
CA GLN A 3 7.93 47.80 -55.12
C GLN A 3 7.89 46.67 -54.08
N GLU A 4 6.78 46.60 -53.34
CA GLU A 4 6.49 45.57 -52.33
C GLU A 4 6.52 44.16 -52.91
N SER A 5 7.01 43.21 -52.10
CA SER A 5 7.02 41.79 -52.39
C SER A 5 5.89 41.10 -51.62
N SER A 6 4.97 40.51 -52.38
CA SER A 6 4.01 39.51 -51.94
C SER A 6 4.61 38.12 -52.19
N VAL A 7 4.55 37.22 -51.21
CA VAL A 7 4.80 35.79 -51.44
C VAL A 7 3.72 34.96 -50.74
N ASP A 8 3.27 33.97 -51.49
CA ASP A 8 2.03 33.22 -51.41
C ASP A 8 1.86 32.31 -50.18
N CYS A 9 0.59 32.17 -49.83
CA CYS A 9 0.02 31.15 -48.96
C CYS A 9 -0.07 29.83 -49.73
N LEU A 10 0.60 28.78 -49.24
CA LEU A 10 0.47 27.42 -49.75
C LEU A 10 -0.37 26.59 -48.78
N ALA A 11 -1.57 26.23 -49.23
CA ALA A 11 -2.43 25.22 -48.64
C ALA A 11 -1.88 23.82 -48.95
N ILE A 12 -1.84 22.94 -47.95
CA ILE A 12 -1.72 21.50 -48.14
C ILE A 12 -2.89 20.84 -47.40
N SER A 13 -3.72 20.17 -48.18
CA SER A 13 -4.88 19.36 -47.80
C SER A 13 -4.45 18.08 -47.09
N TYR A 14 -5.09 17.78 -45.95
CA TYR A 14 -5.07 16.47 -45.30
C TYR A 14 -6.13 15.56 -45.97
N GLU A 15 -5.69 14.47 -46.59
CA GLU A 15 -6.56 13.33 -46.92
C GLU A 15 -6.55 12.35 -45.75
N GLY A 16 -7.75 12.01 -45.26
CA GLY A 16 -7.96 10.98 -44.26
C GLY A 16 -8.10 9.60 -44.92
N GLU A 17 -7.46 8.59 -44.33
CA GLU A 17 -7.78 7.17 -44.58
C GLU A 17 -8.34 6.55 -43.29
N GLU A 18 -9.64 6.28 -43.30
CA GLU A 18 -10.28 5.31 -42.40
C GLU A 18 -9.84 3.88 -42.80
N LYS A 19 -9.30 3.11 -41.86
CA LYS A 19 -9.18 1.64 -42.01
C LYS A 19 -10.13 0.94 -41.04
N GLY A 20 -11.23 0.45 -41.61
CA GLY A 20 -12.25 -0.34 -40.94
C GLY A 20 -11.75 -1.68 -40.41
N MET A 21 -12.12 -1.97 -39.18
CA MET A 21 -11.84 -3.21 -38.46
C MET A 21 -12.88 -4.28 -38.85
N LYS A 22 -12.43 -5.36 -39.50
CA LYS A 22 -13.27 -6.51 -39.87
C LYS A 22 -13.44 -7.45 -38.68
N SER A 23 -14.68 -7.64 -38.23
CA SER A 23 -15.07 -8.58 -37.18
C SER A 23 -15.01 -10.03 -37.66
N LYS A 24 -14.38 -10.91 -36.88
CA LYS A 24 -14.41 -12.37 -37.08
C LYS A 24 -15.54 -12.96 -36.25
N LYS A 25 -16.48 -13.64 -36.92
CA LYS A 25 -17.54 -14.45 -36.30
C LYS A 25 -16.99 -15.83 -35.96
N TRP A 26 -17.11 -16.26 -34.70
CA TRP A 26 -16.90 -17.66 -34.31
C TRP A 26 -18.22 -18.41 -34.28
N THR A 27 -18.26 -19.53 -35.02
CA THR A 27 -19.35 -20.48 -35.09
C THR A 27 -19.07 -21.60 -34.10
N LEU A 28 -19.87 -21.70 -33.03
CA LEU A 28 -19.79 -22.81 -32.07
C LEU A 28 -20.67 -23.97 -32.58
N LEU A 29 -20.05 -25.11 -32.88
CA LEU A 29 -20.74 -26.37 -33.20
C LEU A 29 -21.06 -27.10 -31.88
N ALA A 30 -22.35 -27.25 -31.59
CA ALA A 30 -22.84 -28.14 -30.55
C ALA A 30 -22.82 -29.59 -31.06
N THR A 31 -22.18 -30.50 -30.33
CA THR A 31 -22.39 -31.94 -30.50
C THR A 31 -22.73 -32.57 -29.16
N SER A 32 -23.97 -33.07 -29.11
CA SER A 32 -24.53 -33.93 -28.08
C SER A 32 -23.90 -35.32 -28.12
N LEU A 33 -23.65 -35.93 -26.96
CA LEU A 33 -23.74 -37.39 -26.87
C LEU A 33 -24.33 -37.82 -25.53
N THR A 34 -25.49 -38.47 -25.68
CA THR A 34 -26.30 -39.23 -24.73
C THR A 34 -25.53 -40.34 -24.02
N ALA A 35 -25.82 -40.51 -22.72
CA ALA A 35 -25.74 -41.80 -22.05
C ALA A 35 -26.99 -41.98 -21.18
N MET A 36 -27.76 -43.04 -21.44
CA MET A 36 -29.00 -43.40 -20.77
C MET A 36 -28.82 -44.70 -19.97
N VAL A 37 -29.35 -44.67 -18.75
CA VAL A 37 -30.06 -45.74 -18.02
C VAL A 37 -29.21 -46.87 -17.39
N LEU A 38 -29.33 -47.03 -16.07
CA LEU A 38 -30.08 -48.15 -15.43
C LEU A 38 -30.27 -47.89 -13.92
N MET A 39 -31.52 -47.93 -13.48
CA MET A 39 -31.90 -48.00 -12.07
C MET A 39 -31.67 -49.40 -11.53
N ALA A 40 -31.24 -49.50 -10.27
CA ALA A 40 -31.52 -50.64 -9.41
C ALA A 40 -31.99 -50.11 -8.05
N ALA A 41 -33.31 -50.17 -7.86
CA ALA A 41 -33.95 -50.04 -6.57
C ALA A 41 -34.14 -51.44 -5.98
N CYS A 42 -33.71 -51.65 -4.74
CA CYS A 42 -34.27 -52.67 -3.84
C CYS A 42 -34.11 -52.20 -2.40
N ALA A 43 -35.12 -52.54 -1.60
CA ALA A 43 -35.45 -51.94 -0.33
C ALA A 43 -34.91 -52.70 0.89
N GLN A 44 -34.78 -51.93 1.98
CA GLN A 44 -35.14 -52.24 3.37
C GLN A 44 -34.21 -53.05 4.31
N SER A 45 -33.72 -52.29 5.31
CA SER A 45 -33.52 -52.55 6.75
C SER A 45 -32.81 -53.82 7.24
N THR A 46 -31.63 -53.63 7.87
CA THR A 46 -31.40 -53.97 9.30
C THR A 46 -30.03 -53.48 9.81
N THR A 47 -30.10 -52.67 10.87
CA THR A 47 -29.25 -52.54 12.07
C THR A 47 -27.73 -52.83 12.08
N THR A 48 -27.03 -51.81 12.58
CA THR A 48 -25.85 -51.78 13.49
C THR A 48 -24.43 -51.77 12.92
N SER A 49 -23.70 -50.77 13.45
CA SER A 49 -22.24 -50.66 13.61
C SER A 49 -21.45 -50.30 12.37
N ASN A 50 -21.08 -49.02 12.24
CA ASN A 50 -19.86 -48.64 11.54
C ASN A 50 -19.11 -47.52 12.27
N THR A 51 -17.89 -47.87 12.62
CA THR A 51 -16.72 -47.06 12.97
C THR A 51 -16.48 -45.95 11.94
N LYS A 52 -16.13 -44.76 12.46
CA LYS A 52 -15.71 -43.57 11.69
C LYS A 52 -14.55 -43.92 10.75
N ALA A 53 -14.81 -43.88 9.45
CA ALA A 53 -13.79 -43.71 8.42
C ALA A 53 -13.85 -42.25 7.94
N THR A 54 -12.72 -41.57 8.07
CA THR A 54 -12.49 -40.17 7.68
C THR A 54 -12.47 -40.08 6.16
N THR A 55 -13.49 -39.46 5.58
CA THR A 55 -13.51 -39.14 4.15
C THR A 55 -12.81 -37.79 3.93
N ASN A 56 -11.72 -37.81 3.17
CA ASN A 56 -11.05 -36.62 2.65
C ASN A 56 -12.01 -35.87 1.73
N ASN A 57 -12.55 -34.75 2.19
CA ASN A 57 -13.13 -33.75 1.30
C ASN A 57 -11.97 -33.01 0.64
N ALA A 58 -11.80 -33.22 -0.66
CA ALA A 58 -11.04 -32.34 -1.51
C ALA A 58 -11.65 -30.94 -1.41
N THR A 59 -10.90 -30.02 -0.80
CA THR A 59 -11.23 -28.61 -0.74
C THR A 59 -11.13 -28.07 -2.17
N THR A 60 -12.28 -27.87 -2.80
CA THR A 60 -12.39 -27.01 -3.98
C THR A 60 -11.85 -25.64 -3.54
N ALA A 61 -10.72 -25.22 -4.12
CA ALA A 61 -10.19 -23.89 -3.93
C ALA A 61 -11.27 -22.87 -4.35
N THR A 62 -11.95 -22.29 -3.37
CA THR A 62 -12.74 -21.09 -3.56
C THR A 62 -11.79 -20.03 -4.08
N LYS A 63 -12.02 -19.53 -5.30
CA LYS A 63 -11.47 -18.25 -5.74
C LYS A 63 -11.81 -17.23 -4.64
N THR A 64 -10.83 -16.89 -3.83
CA THR A 64 -10.92 -15.85 -2.81
C THR A 64 -11.28 -14.54 -3.50
N ASN A 65 -12.14 -13.75 -2.86
CA ASN A 65 -12.61 -12.43 -3.33
C ASN A 65 -11.42 -11.58 -3.81
N GLN A 66 -11.19 -11.55 -5.12
CA GLN A 66 -10.21 -10.67 -5.71
C GLN A 66 -10.84 -9.28 -5.76
N THR A 67 -10.34 -8.38 -4.93
CA THR A 67 -10.67 -6.96 -5.01
C THR A 67 -9.99 -6.34 -6.23
N SER A 68 -10.44 -5.18 -6.69
CA SER A 68 -9.81 -4.48 -7.83
C SER A 68 -8.40 -3.97 -7.55
N TYR A 69 -7.96 -4.01 -6.29
CA TYR A 69 -6.66 -3.51 -5.80
C TYR A 69 -5.48 -4.45 -6.06
N PHE A 70 -5.74 -5.71 -6.46
CA PHE A 70 -4.68 -6.69 -6.71
C PHE A 70 -4.98 -7.56 -7.93
N THR A 71 -3.94 -7.90 -8.67
CA THR A 71 -3.99 -8.84 -9.79
C THR A 71 -3.61 -10.25 -9.35
N GLU A 72 -3.86 -11.27 -10.18
CA GLU A 72 -3.41 -12.65 -9.87
C GLU A 72 -1.87 -12.73 -9.81
N LYS A 73 -1.19 -11.88 -10.58
CA LYS A 73 0.28 -11.82 -10.66
C LYS A 73 0.89 -11.31 -9.36
N ASP A 74 0.20 -10.43 -8.63
CA ASP A 74 0.69 -9.93 -7.34
C ASP A 74 0.84 -11.02 -6.29
N TYR A 75 0.00 -12.06 -6.37
CA TYR A 75 0.04 -13.22 -5.50
C TYR A 75 0.91 -14.37 -6.04
N ASP A 76 1.45 -14.25 -7.25
CA ASP A 76 2.26 -15.32 -7.85
C ASP A 76 3.65 -15.34 -7.23
N THR A 77 3.85 -16.28 -6.30
CA THR A 77 5.14 -16.54 -5.66
C THR A 77 5.90 -17.68 -6.33
N SER A 78 5.41 -18.20 -7.46
CA SER A 78 5.95 -19.42 -8.07
C SER A 78 7.24 -19.12 -8.85
N TYR A 79 8.21 -20.03 -8.75
CA TYR A 79 9.42 -19.98 -9.56
C TYR A 79 10.06 -21.37 -9.67
N ASP A 80 10.74 -21.64 -10.79
CA ASP A 80 11.58 -22.82 -10.95
C ASP A 80 13.04 -22.46 -10.63
N GLU A 81 13.49 -22.92 -9.47
CA GLU A 81 14.85 -22.67 -9.01
C GLU A 81 15.92 -23.28 -9.92
N SER A 82 15.62 -24.35 -10.66
CA SER A 82 16.59 -25.05 -11.51
C SER A 82 16.94 -24.28 -12.78
N THR A 83 16.03 -23.42 -13.25
CA THR A 83 16.20 -22.58 -14.45
C THR A 83 16.52 -21.13 -14.13
N ALA A 84 16.35 -20.71 -12.87
CA ALA A 84 16.61 -19.34 -12.45
C ALA A 84 18.12 -19.01 -12.42
N SER A 85 18.45 -17.78 -12.79
CA SER A 85 19.79 -17.21 -12.58
C SER A 85 20.06 -17.09 -11.07
N LYS A 86 21.33 -17.23 -10.67
CA LYS A 86 21.76 -17.23 -9.27
C LYS A 86 22.64 -16.04 -8.97
N ILE A 87 22.41 -15.42 -7.82
CA ILE A 87 23.24 -14.37 -7.23
C ILE A 87 23.59 -14.83 -5.82
N GLU A 88 24.81 -15.31 -5.64
CA GLU A 88 25.34 -15.75 -4.34
C GLU A 88 26.25 -14.65 -3.77
N LEU A 89 25.73 -13.93 -2.78
CA LEU A 89 26.39 -12.84 -2.09
C LEU A 89 27.51 -13.39 -1.18
N SER A 90 28.72 -12.83 -1.31
CA SER A 90 29.89 -13.25 -0.55
C SER A 90 30.83 -12.08 -0.26
N GLY A 91 30.66 -11.47 0.93
CA GLY A 91 31.50 -10.36 1.38
C GLY A 91 31.26 -9.12 0.51
N SER A 92 32.31 -8.57 -0.09
CA SER A 92 32.21 -7.35 -0.93
C SER A 92 31.91 -7.63 -2.41
N SER A 93 31.50 -8.85 -2.75
CA SER A 93 31.26 -9.31 -4.13
C SER A 93 30.13 -10.34 -4.21
N ALA A 94 29.77 -10.76 -5.42
CA ALA A 94 28.80 -11.83 -5.65
C ALA A 94 29.27 -12.79 -6.75
N ASN A 95 28.97 -14.09 -6.57
CA ASN A 95 29.08 -15.07 -7.64
C ASN A 95 27.76 -15.15 -8.39
N VAL A 96 27.80 -14.97 -9.72
CA VAL A 96 26.60 -14.98 -10.56
C VAL A 96 26.65 -16.11 -11.58
N SER A 97 25.51 -16.73 -11.84
CA SER A 97 25.35 -17.72 -12.92
C SER A 97 23.97 -17.62 -13.56
N GLY A 98 23.87 -18.07 -14.82
CA GLY A 98 22.65 -17.91 -15.64
C GLY A 98 22.69 -16.66 -16.52
N ASP A 99 21.60 -16.43 -17.23
CA ASP A 99 21.46 -15.33 -18.20
C ASP A 99 20.94 -14.05 -17.54
N GLY A 100 21.21 -12.90 -18.17
CA GLY A 100 20.59 -11.62 -17.81
C GLY A 100 21.22 -10.89 -16.62
N VAL A 101 22.17 -11.52 -15.92
CA VAL A 101 22.88 -10.96 -14.78
C VAL A 101 24.39 -10.83 -15.06
N THR A 102 24.98 -9.73 -14.65
CA THR A 102 26.42 -9.51 -14.67
C THR A 102 26.91 -8.98 -13.32
N VAL A 103 28.19 -9.13 -13.03
CA VAL A 103 28.83 -8.53 -11.86
C VAL A 103 30.05 -7.73 -12.30
N SER A 104 30.14 -6.50 -11.83
CA SER A 104 31.29 -5.62 -12.00
C SER A 104 31.62 -5.00 -10.65
N GLU A 105 32.79 -5.33 -10.10
CA GLU A 105 33.20 -4.93 -8.76
C GLU A 105 32.15 -5.33 -7.70
N SER A 106 31.60 -4.38 -6.95
CA SER A 106 30.54 -4.59 -5.96
C SER A 106 29.14 -4.33 -6.52
N THR A 107 28.96 -4.27 -7.84
CA THR A 107 27.63 -4.07 -8.46
C THR A 107 27.22 -5.31 -9.24
N VAL A 108 26.04 -5.84 -8.94
CA VAL A 108 25.33 -6.86 -9.73
C VAL A 108 24.26 -6.18 -10.55
N THR A 109 24.30 -6.31 -11.88
CA THR A 109 23.33 -5.67 -12.78
C THR A 109 22.47 -6.72 -13.47
N ILE A 110 21.15 -6.57 -13.36
CA ILE A 110 20.13 -7.38 -14.02
C ILE A 110 19.58 -6.58 -15.21
N THR A 111 19.65 -7.15 -16.41
CA THR A 111 19.36 -6.44 -17.67
C THR A 111 18.28 -7.09 -18.54
N LYS A 112 17.72 -8.22 -18.10
CA LYS A 112 16.72 -8.99 -18.87
C LYS A 112 15.59 -9.49 -17.98
N SER A 113 14.43 -9.74 -18.58
CA SER A 113 13.36 -10.51 -17.95
C SER A 113 13.87 -11.87 -17.46
N GLY A 114 13.31 -12.35 -16.36
CA GLY A 114 13.63 -13.65 -15.80
C GLY A 114 13.62 -13.68 -14.28
N THR A 115 13.91 -14.86 -13.74
CA THR A 115 13.97 -15.09 -12.30
C THR A 115 15.42 -15.12 -11.81
N TYR A 116 15.68 -14.39 -10.72
CA TYR A 116 16.98 -14.24 -10.09
C TYR A 116 16.89 -14.60 -8.61
N VAL A 117 17.50 -15.72 -8.23
CA VAL A 117 17.52 -16.17 -6.83
C VAL A 117 18.74 -15.60 -6.13
N ILE A 118 18.50 -14.82 -5.08
CA ILE A 118 19.50 -14.07 -4.32
C ILE A 118 19.63 -14.71 -2.94
N SER A 119 20.86 -15.05 -2.56
CA SER A 119 21.15 -15.67 -1.26
C SER A 119 22.54 -15.29 -0.77
N GLY A 120 22.84 -15.55 0.50
CA GLY A 120 24.15 -15.27 1.09
C GLY A 120 24.22 -13.90 1.76
N GLN A 121 25.43 -13.43 2.03
CA GLN A 121 25.64 -12.18 2.79
C GLN A 121 26.65 -11.30 2.08
N SER A 122 26.35 -10.01 1.99
CA SER A 122 27.26 -9.01 1.43
C SER A 122 27.35 -7.75 2.27
N ASP A 123 28.54 -7.16 2.23
CA ASP A 123 28.81 -5.82 2.70
C ASP A 123 29.39 -4.99 1.54
N GLY A 124 28.59 -4.07 1.03
CA GLY A 124 28.91 -3.18 -0.08
C GLY A 124 28.45 -3.65 -1.47
N VAL A 125 27.82 -4.83 -1.60
CA VAL A 125 27.24 -5.25 -2.89
C VAL A 125 25.90 -4.57 -3.13
N GLN A 126 25.72 -3.99 -4.31
CA GLN A 126 24.44 -3.45 -4.76
C GLN A 126 23.86 -4.33 -5.87
N ILE A 127 22.56 -4.62 -5.81
CA ILE A 127 21.82 -5.21 -6.93
C ILE A 127 21.08 -4.09 -7.65
N LYS A 128 21.33 -3.95 -8.96
CA LYS A 128 20.66 -3.01 -9.84
C LYS A 128 19.79 -3.72 -10.87
N VAL A 129 18.55 -3.30 -11.03
CA VAL A 129 17.69 -3.72 -12.14
C VAL A 129 17.64 -2.60 -13.17
N GLU A 130 18.30 -2.84 -14.30
CA GLU A 130 18.45 -1.95 -15.46
C GLU A 130 18.06 -2.73 -16.72
N ALA A 131 16.82 -3.21 -16.77
CA ALA A 131 16.26 -3.99 -17.86
C ALA A 131 15.42 -3.13 -18.82
N ASP A 132 15.03 -3.72 -19.94
CA ASP A 132 14.10 -3.12 -20.91
C ASP A 132 12.75 -2.77 -20.25
N GLU A 133 12.08 -1.72 -20.71
CA GLU A 133 10.79 -1.26 -20.16
C GLU A 133 9.63 -2.26 -20.37
N SER A 134 9.81 -3.28 -21.20
CA SER A 134 8.88 -4.41 -21.30
C SER A 134 9.27 -5.61 -20.43
N ALA A 135 10.38 -5.51 -19.69
CA ALA A 135 10.94 -6.64 -18.97
C ALA A 135 10.20 -6.94 -17.67
N GLU A 136 10.00 -8.23 -17.43
CA GLU A 136 9.40 -8.77 -16.22
C GLU A 136 10.50 -9.42 -15.38
N VAL A 137 10.89 -8.75 -14.29
CA VAL A 137 12.01 -9.18 -13.46
C VAL A 137 11.48 -9.75 -12.14
N HIS A 138 11.83 -10.99 -11.86
CA HIS A 138 11.44 -11.68 -10.64
C HIS A 138 12.65 -11.93 -9.75
N LEU A 139 12.76 -11.17 -8.66
CA LEU A 139 13.78 -11.33 -7.64
C LEU A 139 13.26 -12.26 -6.54
N VAL A 140 14.03 -13.26 -6.17
CA VAL A 140 13.68 -14.16 -5.05
C VAL A 140 14.73 -14.01 -3.96
N LEU A 141 14.35 -13.39 -2.85
CA LEU A 141 15.21 -13.30 -1.66
C LEU A 141 15.10 -14.57 -0.83
N LYS A 142 16.20 -15.35 -0.81
CA LYS A 142 16.27 -16.68 -0.18
C LYS A 142 17.41 -16.73 0.85
N GLY A 143 17.26 -15.96 1.92
CA GLY A 143 18.27 -15.84 2.98
C GLY A 143 19.38 -14.86 2.61
N ALA A 144 19.02 -13.73 1.97
CA ALA A 144 19.94 -12.68 1.57
C ALA A 144 20.10 -11.63 2.68
N THR A 145 21.34 -11.28 3.04
CA THR A 145 21.65 -10.16 3.95
C THR A 145 22.57 -9.19 3.23
N MET A 146 22.16 -7.94 3.09
CA MET A 146 22.88 -6.94 2.32
C MET A 146 22.98 -5.64 3.10
N THR A 147 24.21 -5.18 3.32
CA THR A 147 24.51 -3.79 3.71
C THR A 147 25.14 -3.07 2.52
N ASN A 148 24.76 -1.83 2.29
CA ASN A 148 25.36 -1.01 1.23
C ASN A 148 25.45 0.47 1.67
N THR A 149 26.34 1.24 1.05
CA THR A 149 26.37 2.69 1.25
C THR A 149 25.12 3.34 0.67
N ASN A 150 24.69 2.92 -0.52
CA ASN A 150 23.45 3.35 -1.16
C ASN A 150 22.35 2.30 -0.93
N ALA A 151 21.25 2.35 -1.68
CA ALA A 151 20.26 1.28 -1.70
C ALA A 151 20.91 -0.10 -1.93
N ALA A 152 20.56 -1.10 -1.13
CA ALA A 152 21.05 -2.47 -1.30
C ALA A 152 20.50 -3.09 -2.60
N ILE A 153 19.23 -2.80 -2.90
CA ILE A 153 18.55 -3.15 -4.15
C ILE A 153 17.96 -1.88 -4.75
N SER A 154 18.26 -1.62 -6.01
CA SER A 154 17.77 -0.45 -6.76
C SER A 154 17.23 -0.90 -8.11
N ALA A 155 15.94 -0.72 -8.35
CA ALA A 155 15.31 -0.96 -9.64
C ALA A 155 15.09 0.37 -10.37
N THR A 156 15.85 0.61 -11.44
CA THR A 156 15.82 1.90 -12.16
C THR A 156 15.12 1.81 -13.50
N SER A 157 15.10 0.63 -14.14
CA SER A 157 14.28 0.35 -15.32
C SER A 157 13.89 -1.13 -15.42
N ALA A 158 12.61 -1.36 -15.67
CA ALA A 158 11.97 -2.61 -16.07
C ALA A 158 10.51 -2.26 -16.43
N GLY A 159 9.75 -3.20 -16.98
CA GLY A 159 8.29 -3.06 -17.03
C GLY A 159 7.66 -3.26 -15.65
N HIS A 160 8.16 -4.22 -14.89
CA HIS A 160 7.72 -4.50 -13.54
C HIS A 160 8.76 -5.34 -12.79
N VAL A 161 8.87 -5.14 -11.48
CA VAL A 161 9.71 -5.96 -10.60
C VAL A 161 8.85 -6.65 -9.55
N CYS A 162 8.94 -7.97 -9.48
CA CYS A 162 8.38 -8.76 -8.38
C CYS A 162 9.51 -9.24 -7.46
N LEU A 163 9.45 -8.94 -6.17
CA LEU A 163 10.36 -9.38 -5.13
C LEU A 163 9.67 -10.41 -4.22
N THR A 164 9.95 -11.69 -4.41
CA THR A 164 9.42 -12.76 -3.56
C THR A 164 10.32 -13.03 -2.36
N LEU A 165 9.75 -12.93 -1.16
CA LEU A 165 10.35 -13.38 0.09
C LEU A 165 10.14 -14.90 0.24
N ALA A 166 11.19 -15.68 -0.05
CA ALA A 166 11.09 -17.14 -0.03
C ALA A 166 10.66 -17.67 1.35
N GLU A 167 9.71 -18.61 1.35
CA GLU A 167 9.13 -19.16 2.58
C GLU A 167 10.20 -19.76 3.49
N GLY A 168 10.09 -19.49 4.80
CA GLY A 168 11.03 -19.99 5.81
C GLY A 168 12.40 -19.31 5.81
N THR A 169 12.59 -18.25 5.03
CA THR A 169 13.85 -17.47 5.01
C THR A 169 13.70 -16.12 5.69
N THR A 170 14.80 -15.60 6.21
CA THR A 170 14.92 -14.23 6.70
C THR A 170 15.91 -13.49 5.84
N ASN A 171 15.48 -12.34 5.33
CA ASN A 171 16.28 -11.48 4.46
C ASN A 171 16.48 -10.14 5.16
N SER A 172 17.58 -9.45 4.86
CA SER A 172 17.89 -8.15 5.46
C SER A 172 18.47 -7.21 4.40
N LEU A 173 17.94 -6.00 4.32
CA LEU A 173 18.44 -4.93 3.45
C LEU A 173 18.74 -3.69 4.31
N SER A 174 19.88 -3.07 4.10
CA SER A 174 20.27 -1.84 4.78
C SER A 174 21.05 -0.95 3.82
N ASP A 175 20.72 0.34 3.81
CA ASP A 175 21.64 1.37 3.31
C ASP A 175 22.48 1.94 4.46
N SER A 176 23.09 3.10 4.24
CA SER A 176 23.95 3.79 5.21
C SER A 176 23.52 5.24 5.40
N SER A 177 23.77 5.81 6.57
CA SER A 177 23.61 7.25 6.82
C SER A 177 24.44 8.14 5.88
N SER A 178 25.44 7.55 5.20
CA SER A 178 26.26 8.21 4.19
C SER A 178 25.75 8.05 2.75
N ASN A 179 24.59 7.43 2.54
CA ASN A 179 23.94 7.39 1.22
C ASN A 179 23.78 8.81 0.69
N SER A 180 24.23 9.02 -0.55
CA SER A 180 24.24 10.32 -1.23
C SER A 180 23.38 10.33 -2.50
N ASP A 181 22.66 9.25 -2.79
CA ASP A 181 21.70 9.21 -3.89
C ASP A 181 20.37 9.78 -3.42
N GLU A 182 20.11 11.05 -3.73
CA GLU A 182 18.89 11.76 -3.33
C GLU A 182 17.60 11.17 -3.94
N LYS A 183 17.73 10.37 -5.01
CA LYS A 183 16.57 9.71 -5.62
C LYS A 183 16.30 8.37 -4.96
N ALA A 184 17.38 7.62 -4.67
CA ALA A 184 17.35 6.29 -4.09
C ALA A 184 17.87 6.29 -2.63
N ASP A 185 17.37 7.21 -1.82
CA ASP A 185 17.69 7.38 -0.41
C ASP A 185 16.95 6.38 0.49
N ALA A 186 16.94 5.11 0.07
CA ALA A 186 16.28 4.02 0.78
C ALA A 186 17.09 2.73 0.75
N ALA A 187 16.84 1.79 1.67
CA ALA A 187 17.47 0.47 1.64
C ALA A 187 17.01 -0.39 0.45
N LEU A 188 15.73 -0.28 0.08
CA LEU A 188 15.15 -0.82 -1.16
C LEU A 188 14.51 0.33 -1.93
N PHE A 189 14.98 0.54 -3.15
CA PHE A 189 14.44 1.58 -4.03
C PHE A 189 13.92 0.99 -5.33
N SER A 190 12.75 1.44 -5.77
CA SER A 190 12.22 1.19 -7.11
C SER A 190 11.74 2.48 -7.75
N LYS A 191 12.21 2.73 -8.97
CA LYS A 191 11.66 3.76 -9.86
C LYS A 191 10.44 3.23 -10.63
N VAL A 192 10.22 1.92 -10.66
CA VAL A 192 9.17 1.25 -11.44
C VAL A 192 8.17 0.57 -10.51
N ASP A 193 7.05 0.12 -11.06
CA ASP A 193 6.07 -0.71 -10.36
C ASP A 193 6.73 -1.91 -9.67
N LEU A 194 6.47 -2.04 -8.37
CA LEU A 194 7.06 -3.05 -7.50
C LEU A 194 5.98 -3.88 -6.83
N THR A 195 6.11 -5.20 -6.89
CA THR A 195 5.35 -6.12 -6.02
C THR A 195 6.31 -6.80 -5.05
N ILE A 196 5.94 -6.85 -3.77
CA ILE A 196 6.60 -7.70 -2.77
C ILE A 196 5.62 -8.78 -2.31
N ASN A 197 5.99 -10.05 -2.45
CA ASN A 197 5.12 -11.16 -2.08
C ASN A 197 5.89 -12.29 -1.39
N GLY A 198 5.23 -13.42 -1.15
CA GLY A 198 5.81 -14.56 -0.45
C GLY A 198 5.53 -14.55 1.04
N LYS A 199 6.23 -15.43 1.77
CA LYS A 199 5.98 -15.68 3.20
C LYS A 199 7.23 -15.54 4.07
N GLY A 200 8.37 -15.24 3.46
CA GLY A 200 9.61 -14.99 4.19
C GLY A 200 9.54 -13.72 5.04
N THR A 201 10.58 -13.50 5.84
CA THR A 201 10.78 -12.27 6.60
C THR A 201 11.72 -11.34 5.85
N LEU A 202 11.41 -10.03 5.87
CA LEU A 202 12.28 -8.96 5.40
C LEU A 202 12.55 -7.98 6.55
N ASN A 203 13.81 -7.84 6.92
CA ASN A 203 14.28 -6.80 7.81
C ASN A 203 14.83 -5.65 6.96
N VAL A 204 14.43 -4.42 7.26
CA VAL A 204 14.86 -3.24 6.51
C VAL A 204 15.38 -2.18 7.47
N ASP A 205 16.54 -1.62 7.17
CA ASP A 205 17.19 -0.57 7.95
C ASP A 205 17.54 0.60 7.01
N GLY A 206 16.62 1.56 6.93
CA GLY A 206 16.75 2.82 6.20
C GLY A 206 17.54 3.82 7.03
N LYS A 207 18.87 3.78 6.93
CA LYS A 207 19.78 4.58 7.74
C LYS A 207 19.97 6.00 7.23
N LYS A 208 19.70 6.25 5.95
CA LYS A 208 19.77 7.59 5.37
C LYS A 208 18.47 8.36 5.55
N ASN A 209 17.41 7.77 5.02
CA ASN A 209 16.09 8.34 4.98
C ASN A 209 15.10 7.15 5.03
N ASN A 210 14.61 6.69 3.88
CA ASN A 210 13.48 5.77 3.83
C ASN A 210 13.89 4.29 3.99
N GLY A 211 12.96 3.46 4.46
CA GLY A 211 13.13 2.00 4.44
C GLY A 211 12.98 1.45 3.03
N ILE A 212 11.75 1.50 2.51
CA ILE A 212 11.36 1.06 1.17
C ILE A 212 10.76 2.26 0.43
N LYS A 213 11.31 2.58 -0.75
CA LYS A 213 10.84 3.68 -1.59
C LYS A 213 10.45 3.20 -2.98
N ALA A 214 9.25 3.57 -3.43
CA ALA A 214 8.74 3.27 -4.77
C ALA A 214 8.17 4.54 -5.42
N ASN A 215 8.68 4.92 -6.60
CA ASN A 215 8.24 6.16 -7.26
C ASN A 215 6.90 6.04 -8.00
N ASP A 216 6.39 4.83 -8.22
CA ASP A 216 5.10 4.60 -8.87
C ASP A 216 4.23 3.78 -7.91
N THR A 217 3.87 2.55 -8.27
CA THR A 217 3.05 1.66 -7.44
C THR A 217 3.87 0.66 -6.62
N LEU A 218 3.37 0.33 -5.42
CA LEU A 218 3.86 -0.75 -4.58
C LEU A 218 2.71 -1.64 -4.12
N HIS A 219 2.75 -2.92 -4.51
CA HIS A 219 1.86 -3.94 -3.99
C HIS A 219 2.57 -4.87 -3.02
N ILE A 220 1.92 -5.20 -1.89
CA ILE A 220 2.44 -6.16 -0.92
C ILE A 220 1.37 -7.19 -0.61
N THR A 221 1.63 -8.48 -0.90
CA THR A 221 0.62 -9.56 -0.80
C THR A 221 1.00 -10.69 0.16
N GLY A 222 1.95 -10.43 1.06
CA GLY A 222 2.34 -11.38 2.11
C GLY A 222 3.66 -11.01 2.77
N GLY A 223 4.15 -11.86 3.66
CA GLY A 223 5.44 -11.72 4.30
C GLY A 223 5.39 -11.11 5.70
N THR A 224 6.54 -11.13 6.37
CA THR A 224 6.74 -10.49 7.67
C THR A 224 7.81 -9.40 7.55
N TYR A 225 7.52 -8.20 8.03
CA TYR A 225 8.41 -7.05 7.89
C TYR A 225 8.81 -6.50 9.26
N ASN A 226 10.10 -6.22 9.42
CA ASN A 226 10.61 -5.41 10.53
C ASN A 226 11.38 -4.25 9.92
N ILE A 227 10.85 -3.04 10.04
CA ILE A 227 11.41 -1.87 9.36
C ILE A 227 11.79 -0.83 10.41
N THR A 228 13.03 -0.36 10.31
CA THR A 228 13.50 0.85 11.00
C THR A 228 13.95 1.85 9.94
N ALA A 229 13.52 3.10 10.06
CA ALA A 229 13.86 4.16 9.10
C ALA A 229 14.15 5.49 9.83
N VAL A 230 15.09 6.27 9.27
CA VAL A 230 15.37 7.64 9.72
C VAL A 230 14.35 8.62 9.16
N GLY A 231 13.84 8.38 7.96
CA GLY A 231 12.65 9.03 7.40
C GLY A 231 11.47 8.07 7.48
N ASP A 232 10.80 7.86 6.36
CA ASP A 232 9.62 7.03 6.27
C ASP A 232 9.96 5.53 6.19
N ALA A 233 9.16 4.67 6.83
CA ALA A 233 9.34 3.23 6.64
C ALA A 233 8.98 2.79 5.22
N PHE A 234 7.86 3.32 4.70
CA PHE A 234 7.46 3.23 3.30
C PHE A 234 7.21 4.63 2.76
N ASN A 235 7.82 4.94 1.62
CA ASN A 235 7.56 6.16 0.85
C ASN A 235 7.19 5.77 -0.58
N VAL A 236 5.92 5.89 -0.93
CA VAL A 236 5.38 5.51 -2.24
C VAL A 236 4.74 6.73 -2.89
N ASN A 237 4.82 6.89 -4.21
CA ASN A 237 4.24 8.08 -4.85
C ASN A 237 2.76 7.87 -5.21
N ASP A 238 2.43 6.85 -6.00
CA ASP A 238 1.11 6.81 -6.66
C ASP A 238 0.10 5.91 -5.94
N GLU A 239 0.50 4.69 -5.57
CA GLU A 239 -0.41 3.72 -4.97
C GLU A 239 0.32 2.70 -4.10
N LEU A 240 -0.19 2.49 -2.88
CA LEU A 240 0.29 1.43 -1.99
C LEU A 240 -0.87 0.52 -1.55
N ASN A 241 -0.84 -0.73 -2.02
CA ASN A 241 -1.83 -1.73 -1.62
C ASN A 241 -1.16 -2.84 -0.81
N ILE A 242 -1.67 -3.11 0.40
CA ILE A 242 -1.08 -4.08 1.32
C ILE A 242 -2.14 -5.09 1.77
N THR A 243 -1.83 -6.38 1.63
CA THR A 243 -2.66 -7.45 2.16
C THR A 243 -1.89 -8.65 2.68
N GLY A 244 -2.43 -9.30 3.72
CA GLY A 244 -1.93 -10.57 4.23
C GLY A 244 -0.56 -10.48 4.92
N THR A 245 -0.17 -9.31 5.41
CA THR A 245 1.16 -9.07 5.98
C THR A 245 1.16 -9.02 7.50
N THR A 246 2.33 -9.24 8.10
CA THR A 246 2.62 -8.83 9.49
C THR A 246 3.79 -7.84 9.48
N MET A 247 3.62 -6.66 10.06
CA MET A 247 4.63 -5.60 10.04
C MET A 247 4.87 -5.01 11.43
N THR A 248 6.13 -4.79 11.77
CA THR A 248 6.56 -3.95 12.89
C THR A 248 7.43 -2.83 12.35
N ILE A 249 7.00 -1.58 12.58
CA ILE A 249 7.59 -0.38 11.98
C ILE A 249 8.03 0.59 13.08
N ASP A 250 9.25 1.11 12.98
CA ASP A 250 9.80 2.22 13.77
C ASP A 250 10.44 3.25 12.81
N ALA A 251 9.69 4.30 12.50
CA ALA A 251 10.12 5.40 11.63
C ALA A 251 10.30 6.69 12.46
N LYS A 252 11.16 7.61 12.02
CA LYS A 252 11.29 8.94 12.66
C LYS A 252 10.49 10.03 11.94
N GLU A 253 10.06 9.76 10.71
CA GLU A 253 9.00 10.50 10.03
C GLU A 253 7.78 9.58 9.96
N ASP A 254 7.23 9.30 8.78
CA ASP A 254 6.00 8.54 8.64
C ASP A 254 6.20 7.02 8.72
N GLY A 255 5.23 6.32 9.32
CA GLY A 255 5.21 4.87 9.32
C GLY A 255 4.98 4.30 7.93
N VAL A 256 3.89 4.68 7.29
CA VAL A 256 3.50 4.21 5.95
C VAL A 256 2.95 5.40 5.17
N LYS A 257 3.70 5.91 4.19
CA LYS A 257 3.36 7.10 3.42
C LYS A 257 3.11 6.79 1.94
N VAL A 258 2.01 7.33 1.41
CA VAL A 258 1.84 7.59 -0.03
C VAL A 258 1.78 9.10 -0.26
N ASP A 259 2.72 9.65 -1.01
CA ASP A 259 2.95 11.08 -1.18
C ASP A 259 2.68 11.52 -2.62
N ASN A 260 1.49 12.09 -2.85
CA ASN A 260 1.15 12.77 -4.10
C ASN A 260 0.06 13.83 -3.88
N ASP A 261 0.45 14.91 -3.22
CA ASP A 261 -0.44 16.03 -2.93
C ASP A 261 -0.91 16.78 -4.19
N GLU A 262 -0.12 16.77 -5.26
CA GLU A 262 -0.36 17.60 -6.45
C GLU A 262 -1.40 16.98 -7.41
N ASP A 263 -1.45 15.64 -7.49
CA ASP A 263 -2.44 14.90 -8.28
C ASP A 263 -3.36 14.08 -7.37
N THR A 264 -4.51 14.68 -7.02
CA THR A 264 -5.51 14.07 -6.12
C THR A 264 -6.23 12.85 -6.71
N SER A 265 -5.92 12.45 -7.95
CA SER A 265 -6.42 11.22 -8.58
C SER A 265 -5.57 9.97 -8.28
N VAL A 266 -4.37 10.18 -7.73
CA VAL A 266 -3.46 9.14 -7.23
C VAL A 266 -3.17 9.40 -5.74
N GLY A 267 -2.08 8.86 -5.20
CA GLY A 267 -1.74 8.97 -3.79
C GLY A 267 -2.57 8.04 -2.90
N THR A 268 -3.09 6.94 -3.45
CA THR A 268 -4.08 6.10 -2.77
C THR A 268 -3.45 4.94 -2.01
N MET A 269 -4.13 4.50 -0.95
CA MET A 269 -3.69 3.37 -0.14
C MET A 269 -4.84 2.43 0.19
N TYR A 270 -4.66 1.14 -0.11
CA TYR A 270 -5.61 0.08 0.26
C TYR A 270 -5.00 -0.91 1.23
N LEU A 271 -5.66 -1.13 2.37
CA LEU A 271 -5.20 -2.01 3.43
C LEU A 271 -6.25 -3.08 3.75
N SER A 272 -5.87 -4.36 3.68
CA SER A 272 -6.77 -5.47 4.05
C SER A 272 -6.04 -6.64 4.70
N ASN A 273 -6.67 -7.31 5.66
CA ASN A 273 -6.16 -8.55 6.26
C ASN A 273 -4.69 -8.48 6.72
N ASN A 274 -4.25 -7.31 7.23
CA ASN A 274 -2.90 -7.11 7.73
C ASN A 274 -2.85 -7.19 9.25
N LYS A 275 -1.65 -7.35 9.80
CA LYS A 275 -1.32 -7.06 11.19
C LYS A 275 -0.16 -6.09 11.24
N ILE A 276 -0.43 -4.80 11.37
CA ILE A 276 0.58 -3.73 11.32
C ILE A 276 0.69 -3.08 12.70
N THR A 277 1.92 -2.92 13.18
CA THR A 277 2.23 -2.13 14.38
C THR A 277 3.23 -1.05 14.02
N VAL A 278 2.88 0.20 14.26
CA VAL A 278 3.65 1.39 13.87
C VAL A 278 4.05 2.19 15.10
N THR A 279 5.28 2.69 15.08
CA THR A 279 5.75 3.84 15.86
C THR A 279 6.36 4.81 14.87
N ALA A 280 5.79 5.99 14.76
CA ALA A 280 6.20 7.04 13.85
C ALA A 280 6.57 8.30 14.65
N GLY A 281 7.43 9.13 14.06
CA GLY A 281 7.77 10.44 14.58
C GLY A 281 6.91 11.55 13.98
N ASP A 282 6.37 11.31 12.78
CA ASP A 282 5.29 12.07 12.18
C ASP A 282 4.06 11.15 12.09
N ASP A 283 3.48 10.85 10.92
CA ASP A 283 2.21 10.16 10.84
C ASP A 283 2.32 8.64 10.93
N GLY A 284 1.28 8.02 11.51
CA GLY A 284 1.21 6.56 11.58
C GLY A 284 1.05 5.94 10.19
N ILE A 285 -0.04 6.31 9.50
CA ILE A 285 -0.39 5.84 8.15
C ILE A 285 -0.95 7.05 7.39
N HIS A 286 -0.24 7.51 6.37
CA HIS A 286 -0.54 8.70 5.60
C HIS A 286 -0.77 8.33 4.12
N ALA A 287 -1.87 8.77 3.54
CA ALA A 287 -2.08 8.74 2.09
C ALA A 287 -2.56 10.11 1.59
N SER A 288 -1.79 10.82 0.76
CA SER A 288 -2.23 12.11 0.19
C SER A 288 -3.60 12.03 -0.50
N GLY A 289 -3.96 10.85 -1.03
CA GLY A 289 -5.25 10.55 -1.64
C GLY A 289 -6.20 9.76 -0.74
N ASP A 290 -6.81 8.71 -1.29
CA ASP A 290 -7.82 7.90 -0.59
C ASP A 290 -7.16 6.79 0.23
N LEU A 291 -7.43 6.75 1.54
CA LEU A 291 -7.08 5.65 2.43
C LEU A 291 -8.30 4.75 2.69
N VAL A 292 -8.21 3.49 2.28
CA VAL A 292 -9.26 2.49 2.48
C VAL A 292 -8.76 1.32 3.34
N ILE A 293 -9.42 1.10 4.48
CA ILE A 293 -9.13 -0.02 5.39
C ILE A 293 -10.32 -0.99 5.39
N ASP A 294 -10.12 -2.16 4.80
CA ASP A 294 -11.19 -3.16 4.68
C ASP A 294 -11.26 -4.12 5.87
N SER A 295 -10.10 -4.51 6.39
CA SER A 295 -9.99 -5.48 7.49
C SER A 295 -8.55 -5.55 7.99
N GLY A 296 -8.32 -6.23 9.12
CA GLY A 296 -7.00 -6.42 9.69
C GLY A 296 -6.90 -5.86 11.09
N THR A 297 -5.68 -5.83 11.62
CA THR A 297 -5.34 -5.22 12.90
C THR A 297 -4.25 -4.19 12.69
N TYR A 298 -4.51 -2.96 13.09
CA TYR A 298 -3.60 -1.82 12.94
C TYR A 298 -3.39 -1.19 14.30
N THR A 299 -2.15 -1.07 14.73
CA THR A 299 -1.79 -0.47 16.02
C THR A 299 -0.77 0.62 15.79
N VAL A 300 -1.23 1.88 15.80
CA VAL A 300 -0.35 3.05 15.83
C VAL A 300 -0.08 3.36 17.30
N LYS A 301 1.15 3.13 17.75
CA LYS A 301 1.53 3.28 19.16
C LYS A 301 1.92 4.71 19.53
N ASN A 302 2.36 5.48 18.54
CA ASN A 302 2.80 6.86 18.64
C ASN A 302 2.94 7.42 17.23
N SER A 303 2.48 8.64 17.03
CA SER A 303 2.60 9.46 15.82
C SER A 303 2.18 10.91 16.13
N THR A 304 2.42 11.86 15.22
CA THR A 304 1.76 13.17 15.20
C THR A 304 0.28 12.95 14.96
N GLU A 305 -0.08 12.44 13.77
CA GLU A 305 -1.44 12.00 13.46
C GLU A 305 -1.51 10.48 13.30
N GLY A 306 -2.64 9.87 13.67
CA GLY A 306 -2.77 8.41 13.61
C GLY A 306 -2.94 7.87 12.18
N LEU A 307 -4.02 8.30 11.53
CA LEU A 307 -4.33 8.03 10.13
C LEU A 307 -4.57 9.37 9.43
N GLU A 308 -3.88 9.63 8.32
CA GLU A 308 -4.11 10.81 7.49
C GLU A 308 -4.48 10.41 6.06
N GLY A 309 -5.40 11.16 5.46
CA GLY A 309 -5.50 11.25 4.01
C GLY A 309 -6.63 12.13 3.51
N LYS A 310 -6.67 12.41 2.20
CA LYS A 310 -7.76 13.20 1.59
C LYS A 310 -9.13 12.62 1.94
N SER A 311 -9.29 11.31 1.81
CA SER A 311 -10.47 10.62 2.28
C SER A 311 -10.09 9.35 3.02
N ILE A 312 -10.80 9.06 4.11
CA ILE A 312 -10.53 7.89 4.95
C ILE A 312 -11.81 7.06 5.06
N THR A 313 -11.74 5.81 4.60
CA THR A 313 -12.84 4.86 4.68
C THR A 313 -12.43 3.62 5.47
N ILE A 314 -13.13 3.34 6.55
CA ILE A 314 -12.95 2.13 7.36
C ILE A 314 -14.19 1.24 7.17
N ASN A 315 -14.02 0.16 6.41
CA ASN A 315 -15.06 -0.85 6.21
C ASN A 315 -15.06 -1.92 7.31
N GLY A 316 -13.91 -2.13 7.95
CA GLY A 316 -13.74 -3.13 8.99
C GLY A 316 -12.34 -3.14 9.59
N GLY A 317 -12.09 -4.09 10.49
CA GLY A 317 -10.81 -4.25 11.18
C GLY A 317 -10.86 -3.88 12.66
N ASP A 318 -9.69 -3.98 13.30
CA ASP A 318 -9.42 -3.59 14.68
C ASP A 318 -8.26 -2.59 14.68
N ILE A 319 -8.58 -1.32 14.84
CA ILE A 319 -7.65 -0.20 14.71
C ILE A 319 -7.51 0.45 16.08
N SER A 320 -6.27 0.54 16.57
CA SER A 320 -5.92 1.20 17.83
C SER A 320 -4.86 2.26 17.58
N ILE A 321 -5.13 3.49 17.97
CA ILE A 321 -4.30 4.65 17.70
C ILE A 321 -4.00 5.37 19.01
N TYR A 322 -2.73 5.66 19.22
CA TYR A 322 -2.29 6.77 20.04
C TYR A 322 -1.50 7.75 19.16
N SER A 323 -1.94 9.00 19.16
CA SER A 323 -1.31 10.10 18.44
C SER A 323 -1.18 11.31 19.35
N THR A 324 -0.23 12.20 19.07
CA THR A 324 -0.01 13.40 19.88
C THR A 324 -0.88 14.58 19.45
N ASP A 325 -1.30 14.56 18.19
CA ASP A 325 -2.27 15.48 17.61
C ASP A 325 -3.57 14.72 17.29
N ASP A 326 -4.08 14.76 16.06
CA ASP A 326 -5.32 14.10 15.69
C ASP A 326 -5.20 12.59 15.56
N GLY A 327 -6.28 11.90 15.89
CA GLY A 327 -6.33 10.44 15.77
C GLY A 327 -6.51 10.00 14.32
N VAL A 328 -7.45 10.62 13.65
CA VAL A 328 -7.78 10.40 12.24
C VAL A 328 -7.99 11.78 11.65
N ASN A 329 -7.20 12.17 10.67
CA ASN A 329 -7.31 13.45 9.99
C ASN A 329 -7.65 13.24 8.51
N ALA A 330 -8.86 13.63 8.12
CA ALA A 330 -9.24 13.68 6.71
C ALA A 330 -9.00 15.08 6.15
N ALA A 331 -7.89 15.27 5.43
CA ALA A 331 -7.46 16.56 4.90
C ALA A 331 -6.69 16.43 3.58
N ASN A 332 -6.84 17.42 2.70
CA ASN A 332 -5.91 17.67 1.60
C ASN A 332 -6.15 19.10 1.08
N LYS A 333 -5.12 19.96 1.14
CA LYS A 333 -5.19 21.38 0.75
C LYS A 333 -5.53 21.62 -0.72
N ASN A 334 -5.30 20.64 -1.58
CA ASN A 334 -5.52 20.69 -3.03
C ASN A 334 -6.87 20.07 -3.45
N ALA A 335 -7.59 19.42 -2.53
CA ALA A 335 -8.90 18.83 -2.79
C ALA A 335 -10.05 19.81 -2.48
N GLN A 336 -11.20 19.63 -3.14
CA GLN A 336 -12.42 20.34 -2.72
C GLN A 336 -12.95 19.73 -1.42
N GLN A 337 -13.52 20.55 -0.54
CA GLN A 337 -14.15 20.08 0.71
C GLN A 337 -15.14 18.92 0.50
N SER A 338 -15.86 18.87 -0.61
CA SER A 338 -16.81 17.78 -0.92
C SER A 338 -16.15 16.43 -1.21
N GLU A 339 -14.85 16.42 -1.48
CA GLU A 339 -14.03 15.23 -1.75
C GLU A 339 -13.33 14.73 -0.49
N ILE A 340 -13.31 15.55 0.57
CA ILE A 340 -12.71 15.24 1.86
C ILE A 340 -13.76 14.63 2.77
N PHE A 341 -13.46 13.47 3.36
CA PHE A 341 -14.37 12.83 4.31
C PHE A 341 -13.71 11.75 5.15
N PHE A 342 -14.28 11.53 6.33
CA PHE A 342 -14.13 10.30 7.10
C PHE A 342 -15.42 9.47 7.04
N THR A 343 -15.29 8.17 6.73
CA THR A 343 -16.40 7.21 6.72
C THR A 343 -16.08 5.96 7.53
N MET A 344 -16.93 5.65 8.50
CA MET A 344 -16.91 4.41 9.27
C MET A 344 -18.13 3.54 8.93
N ASN A 345 -17.90 2.42 8.24
CA ASN A 345 -18.94 1.45 7.91
C ASN A 345 -18.97 0.24 8.86
N GLY A 346 -17.85 -0.11 9.48
CA GLY A 346 -17.74 -1.30 10.32
C GLY A 346 -16.37 -1.44 10.99
N GLY A 347 -16.23 -2.44 11.86
CA GLY A 347 -14.99 -2.69 12.63
C GLY A 347 -14.95 -1.99 13.99
N ASN A 348 -13.77 -1.98 14.61
CA ASN A 348 -13.47 -1.28 15.85
C ASN A 348 -12.39 -0.24 15.60
N LEU A 349 -12.65 0.99 16.01
CA LEU A 349 -11.70 2.10 16.00
C LEU A 349 -11.56 2.60 17.44
N THR A 350 -10.36 2.48 18.01
CA THR A 350 -10.01 3.02 19.33
C THR A 350 -8.94 4.07 19.16
N VAL A 351 -9.23 5.29 19.60
CA VAL A 351 -8.37 6.44 19.41
C VAL A 351 -8.15 7.13 20.74
N GLU A 352 -6.89 7.37 21.08
CA GLU A 352 -6.47 8.24 22.17
C GLU A 352 -5.56 9.32 21.58
N VAL A 353 -5.88 10.58 21.84
CA VAL A 353 -5.08 11.72 21.40
C VAL A 353 -4.35 12.37 22.57
N GLY A 354 -3.39 13.23 22.24
CA GLY A 354 -2.60 14.01 23.19
C GLY A 354 -3.40 15.06 23.96
N GLN A 355 -2.72 16.11 24.38
CA GLN A 355 -3.35 17.28 24.98
C GLN A 355 -3.08 18.46 24.06
N GLY A 356 -4.09 19.29 23.81
CA GLY A 356 -3.94 20.45 22.96
C GLY A 356 -5.24 20.76 22.25
N ASP A 357 -5.10 21.42 21.12
CA ASP A 357 -6.11 21.46 20.07
C ASP A 357 -5.92 20.16 19.30
N THR A 358 -6.71 19.14 19.65
CA THR A 358 -6.55 17.76 19.14
C THR A 358 -7.91 17.10 19.14
N ASP A 359 -8.24 16.41 18.06
CA ASP A 359 -9.48 15.70 17.87
C ASP A 359 -9.22 14.22 17.56
N PRO A 360 -9.88 13.29 18.27
CA PRO A 360 -9.81 11.88 17.92
C PRO A 360 -10.20 11.61 16.46
N ILE A 361 -11.11 12.41 15.88
CA ILE A 361 -11.49 12.34 14.48
C ILE A 361 -11.65 13.79 13.97
N ASP A 362 -10.76 14.25 13.12
CA ASP A 362 -10.87 15.50 12.37
C ASP A 362 -11.20 15.20 10.89
N SER A 363 -12.07 16.01 10.30
CA SER A 363 -12.25 16.06 8.87
C SER A 363 -12.52 17.48 8.37
N ASN A 364 -11.67 17.96 7.47
CA ASN A 364 -11.92 19.18 6.69
C ASN A 364 -13.12 19.06 5.71
N GLY A 365 -13.92 18.00 5.80
CA GLY A 365 -15.12 17.75 5.02
C GLY A 365 -16.17 16.96 5.81
N ASN A 366 -16.71 15.89 5.23
CA ASN A 366 -17.87 15.19 5.80
C ASN A 366 -17.48 14.07 6.76
N ILE A 367 -18.31 13.82 7.77
CA ILE A 367 -18.23 12.63 8.61
C ILE A 367 -19.44 11.73 8.39
N THR A 368 -19.21 10.45 8.15
CA THR A 368 -20.27 9.45 8.01
C THR A 368 -20.01 8.22 8.87
N VAL A 369 -20.95 7.87 9.75
CA VAL A 369 -20.91 6.66 10.58
C VAL A 369 -22.18 5.85 10.34
N THR A 370 -22.02 4.67 9.73
CA THR A 370 -23.12 3.75 9.41
C THR A 370 -23.07 2.44 10.19
N GLY A 371 -21.92 2.12 10.80
CA GLY A 371 -21.72 0.90 11.57
C GLY A 371 -20.41 0.88 12.36
N GLY A 372 -20.13 -0.27 13.00
CA GLY A 372 -18.91 -0.47 13.79
C GLY A 372 -18.97 0.11 15.20
N THR A 373 -17.80 0.20 15.85
CA THR A 373 -17.63 0.81 17.17
C THR A 373 -16.46 1.78 17.14
N ILE A 374 -16.71 3.03 17.54
CA ILE A 374 -15.70 4.07 17.70
C ILE A 374 -15.57 4.39 19.20
N LYS A 375 -14.35 4.31 19.75
CA LYS A 375 -14.02 4.66 21.13
C LYS A 375 -12.94 5.72 21.13
N MET A 376 -13.25 6.87 21.68
CA MET A 376 -12.38 8.04 21.65
C MET A 376 -12.02 8.45 23.07
N THR A 377 -10.77 8.82 23.27
CA THR A 377 -10.26 9.44 24.49
C THR A 377 -9.58 10.75 24.09
N GLY A 378 -10.16 11.87 24.50
CA GLY A 378 -9.77 13.22 24.05
C GLY A 378 -10.60 14.31 24.73
N GLN A 379 -10.26 15.59 24.51
CA GLN A 379 -11.03 16.72 25.04
C GLN A 379 -12.39 16.83 24.33
N THR A 380 -12.35 16.72 23.01
CA THR A 380 -13.47 16.62 22.07
C THR A 380 -13.44 15.24 21.40
N GLY A 381 -14.44 14.96 20.57
CA GLY A 381 -14.56 13.69 19.87
C GLY A 381 -14.40 13.81 18.36
N PHE A 382 -15.04 14.84 17.78
CA PHE A 382 -15.03 15.08 16.34
C PHE A 382 -14.85 16.57 16.07
N ASP A 383 -13.98 16.93 15.13
CA ASP A 383 -14.03 18.21 14.41
C ASP A 383 -14.42 17.93 12.95
N PHE A 384 -15.26 18.78 12.37
CA PHE A 384 -15.56 18.72 10.96
C PHE A 384 -16.11 20.02 10.37
N ASP A 385 -15.69 20.31 9.14
CA ASP A 385 -16.18 21.48 8.39
C ASP A 385 -17.47 21.23 7.60
N GLY A 386 -17.75 19.96 7.27
CA GLY A 386 -18.86 19.54 6.43
C GLY A 386 -20.12 19.15 7.21
N ILE A 387 -20.75 18.06 6.79
CA ILE A 387 -21.92 17.48 7.48
C ILE A 387 -21.57 16.15 8.13
N ALA A 388 -22.11 15.94 9.32
CA ALA A 388 -22.09 14.65 9.99
C ALA A 388 -23.37 13.85 9.72
N THR A 389 -23.22 12.59 9.32
CA THR A 389 -24.30 11.61 9.17
C THR A 389 -24.07 10.43 10.09
N TYR A 390 -25.01 10.17 11.01
CA TYR A 390 -24.95 9.04 11.94
C TYR A 390 -26.21 8.18 11.81
N THR A 391 -26.07 6.97 11.25
CA THR A 391 -27.21 6.07 10.96
C THR A 391 -27.08 4.68 11.58
N GLY A 392 -25.92 4.35 12.15
CA GLY A 392 -25.68 3.09 12.84
C GLY A 392 -24.27 3.02 13.44
N GLY A 393 -23.99 1.98 14.23
CA GLY A 393 -22.77 1.84 15.00
C GLY A 393 -22.91 2.30 16.46
N ASP A 394 -21.83 2.18 17.23
CA ASP A 394 -21.73 2.66 18.61
C ASP A 394 -20.54 3.61 18.75
N ILE A 395 -20.78 4.82 19.26
CA ILE A 395 -19.75 5.83 19.51
C ILE A 395 -19.61 6.05 21.02
N TYR A 396 -18.38 6.08 21.52
CA TYR A 396 -18.05 6.40 22.91
C TYR A 396 -16.97 7.49 22.96
N LEU A 397 -17.16 8.48 23.83
CA LEU A 397 -16.16 9.50 24.15
C LEU A 397 -15.88 9.43 25.65
N ASN A 398 -14.63 9.21 26.04
CA ASN A 398 -14.18 9.08 27.43
C ASN A 398 -15.00 8.05 28.24
N GLY A 399 -15.41 6.96 27.58
CA GLY A 399 -16.22 5.89 28.15
C GLY A 399 -17.73 6.13 28.13
N GLU A 400 -18.19 7.34 27.82
CA GLU A 400 -19.61 7.69 27.75
C GLU A 400 -20.17 7.47 26.35
N LYS A 401 -21.31 6.78 26.25
CA LYS A 401 -21.96 6.50 24.97
C LYS A 401 -22.58 7.77 24.39
N GLN A 402 -22.28 8.05 23.12
CA GLN A 402 -22.82 9.20 22.40
C GLN A 402 -24.09 8.82 21.62
N THR A 403 -25.05 9.73 21.54
CA THR A 403 -26.28 9.56 20.75
C THR A 403 -26.21 10.23 19.39
N ASP A 404 -25.31 11.20 19.23
CA ASP A 404 -25.14 12.03 18.04
C ASP A 404 -23.63 12.27 17.79
N ILE A 405 -23.26 12.70 16.59
CA ILE A 405 -21.92 13.23 16.29
C ILE A 405 -21.95 14.71 16.60
N VAL A 406 -21.16 15.14 17.58
CA VAL A 406 -21.11 16.52 18.06
C VAL A 406 -19.80 17.12 17.59
N ASN A 407 -19.90 18.20 16.81
CA ASN A 407 -18.75 18.95 16.34
C ASN A 407 -18.06 19.68 17.52
N SER A 408 -16.74 19.67 17.56
CA SER A 408 -15.96 20.61 18.35
C SER A 408 -16.29 22.00 17.80
N MET A 409 -16.77 22.91 18.66
CA MET A 409 -16.94 24.29 18.22
C MET A 409 -15.61 25.00 18.44
N PRO A 410 -15.12 25.80 17.47
CA PRO A 410 -13.98 26.68 17.72
C PRO A 410 -14.30 27.50 18.95
N GLY A 411 -13.38 27.58 19.91
CA GLY A 411 -13.57 28.25 21.20
C GLY A 411 -14.22 29.64 21.09
N GLY A 412 -15.55 29.66 21.10
CA GLY A 412 -16.35 30.86 21.03
C GLY A 412 -16.42 31.45 22.43
N GLY A 413 -15.72 32.56 22.62
CA GLY A 413 -15.73 33.34 23.86
C GLY A 413 -17.11 33.40 24.49
N GLY A 414 -17.17 33.07 25.77
CA GLY A 414 -18.40 33.12 26.56
C GLY A 414 -19.10 34.49 26.44
N PRO A 415 -20.41 34.56 26.69
CA PRO A 415 -21.22 35.76 26.50
C PRO A 415 -20.90 36.78 27.59
N ASN A 416 -19.75 37.46 27.50
CA ASN A 416 -19.37 38.69 28.21
C ASN A 416 -17.96 39.12 27.79
N GLY A 417 -17.83 39.75 26.62
CA GLY A 417 -16.59 40.39 26.19
C GLY A 417 -16.87 41.48 25.16
N ALA A 418 -16.63 42.73 25.53
CA ALA A 418 -16.79 43.92 24.69
C ALA A 418 -15.94 43.84 23.39
N PRO A 419 -16.29 44.59 22.32
CA PRO A 419 -15.62 44.45 21.03
C PRO A 419 -14.21 45.03 21.12
N GLN A 420 -13.20 44.19 20.84
CA GLN A 420 -11.83 44.65 20.82
C GLN A 420 -11.06 44.05 19.64
N GLY A 421 -10.88 44.88 18.61
CA GLY A 421 -9.65 45.00 17.83
C GLY A 421 -9.39 43.97 16.74
N ASP A 422 -9.39 44.44 15.49
CA ASP A 422 -8.78 43.79 14.33
C ASP A 422 -7.34 43.31 14.65
N GLY A 423 -7.12 41.99 14.53
CA GLY A 423 -5.83 41.33 14.53
C GLY A 423 -5.90 40.10 13.60
N PRO A 424 -4.84 39.81 12.82
CA PRO A 424 -4.92 38.87 11.70
C PRO A 424 -5.03 37.41 12.18
N ALA A 425 -5.75 36.61 11.41
CA ALA A 425 -5.93 35.18 11.58
C ALA A 425 -4.58 34.44 11.62
N PRO A 426 -4.38 33.49 12.57
CA PRO A 426 -3.31 32.50 12.45
C PRO A 426 -3.76 31.44 11.42
N GLY A 427 -2.92 31.23 10.41
CA GLY A 427 -3.12 30.17 9.43
C GLY A 427 -2.81 28.81 10.01
N GLY A 428 -3.63 27.82 9.64
CA GLY A 428 -3.35 26.41 9.82
C GLY A 428 -2.16 25.98 8.96
N GLN A 429 -1.22 25.34 9.63
CA GLN A 429 -0.20 24.41 9.14
C GLN A 429 0.17 23.55 10.35
N GLY A 430 -0.66 22.54 10.61
CA GLY A 430 -0.21 21.21 11.00
C GLY A 430 -0.45 20.39 9.75
#